data_AF-I1HGA9-F1
#
_entry.id   AF-I1HGA9-F1
#
_cell.length_a   1.000
_cell.length_b   1.000
_cell.length_c   1.000
_cell.angle_alpha   90.00
_cell.angle_beta   90.00
_cell.angle_gamma   90.00
#
_symmetry.space_group_name_H-M   'P 1'
#
loop_
_entity.id
_entity.type
_entity.pdbx_description
1 polymer ?
#
loop_
_entity_poly.entity_id
_entity_poly.type
_entity_poly.pdbx_seq_one_letter_code
_entity_poly.pdbx_strand_id
1 'polypeptide(L)'
;MDFAAYSIRGPLKLAVGHDPYALSNNHLCCGWRPPASCAVSRVSSSNIPSNVVRHVVRDSPHLIALNSERLRSSLKASVLDGSIVAEDKITVLVIGGGGREHALCYALNRLPSCVSVLCAPGNVGIAQSGDATCVSDLDISSSDAVISFCHKRAVGMVVVGPDAPLVACLANDLVKAGIPTFGPSSETAALEGSKDFMKKLCDKYNIPTAKYRTFMDPVEAKQYVKDQGAPIVIKADGLAAGKGVVVAMSLDEAFEAIDCMLVEGSFGSAGSQVIIEEYLEGEEASFFALVDGENALPLESAQDHKRVGDGDVGPNTGGMGADSPAPIVTEELKRMVMESIIIPTVKGMAAEGRRFVGVLYAGLMIEKKSGLPKLIEYNVRFGDPECQVLMMRLESYLAQVLLSACKGELGKVSITWSPEIAMVVVMASEGYPGSYKKGTVIKNMDNAEQVSPAVKIFHAGTALDGDGNLVAVGGRVLGVTAKSKDIEEARARAYDAADAIDWPEGFFRRDIGWRALKHEQMANC
;
A
#
# COMPACT_ATOMS: atom_id res chain seq x y z
N MET A 1 -27.06 -15.38 -51.57
CA MET A 1 -27.73 -14.37 -50.73
C MET A 1 -26.64 -13.71 -49.93
N ASP A 2 -26.27 -12.52 -50.38
CA ASP A 2 -25.27 -11.65 -49.79
C ASP A 2 -25.64 -11.28 -48.35
N PHE A 3 -24.66 -11.25 -47.45
CA PHE A 3 -24.57 -10.18 -46.46
C PHE A 3 -23.11 -9.92 -46.13
N ALA A 4 -22.70 -8.69 -46.45
CA ALA A 4 -21.39 -8.11 -46.17
C ALA A 4 -21.26 -7.78 -44.68
N ALA A 5 -20.12 -8.13 -44.08
CA ALA A 5 -19.71 -7.62 -42.78
C ALA A 5 -18.56 -6.62 -42.98
N TYR A 6 -18.80 -5.38 -42.58
CA TYR A 6 -17.82 -4.30 -42.56
C TYR A 6 -16.70 -4.62 -41.57
N SER A 7 -15.47 -4.73 -42.08
CA SER A 7 -14.24 -4.80 -41.32
C SER A 7 -13.70 -3.38 -41.13
N ILE A 8 -13.78 -2.84 -39.91
CA ILE A 8 -13.03 -1.63 -39.52
C ILE A 8 -11.74 -2.12 -38.85
N ARG A 9 -10.72 -2.39 -39.67
CA ARG A 9 -9.33 -2.56 -39.21
C ARG A 9 -8.71 -1.17 -39.07
N GLY A 10 -8.54 -0.72 -37.83
CA GLY A 10 -7.57 0.33 -37.49
C GLY A 10 -6.31 -0.33 -36.91
N PRO A 11 -5.09 0.01 -37.35
CA PRO A 11 -3.89 -0.53 -36.75
C PRO A 11 -3.65 0.11 -35.38
N LEU A 12 -3.53 -0.71 -34.33
CA LEU A 12 -2.86 -0.33 -33.08
C LEU A 12 -1.38 -0.12 -33.40
N LYS A 13 -0.99 1.14 -33.63
CA LYS A 13 0.41 1.54 -33.62
C LYS A 13 0.82 1.82 -32.16
N LEU A 14 1.51 0.86 -31.55
CA LEU A 14 2.37 1.13 -30.41
C LEU A 14 3.53 2.01 -30.91
N ALA A 15 3.60 3.23 -30.40
CA ALA A 15 4.68 4.16 -30.71
C ALA A 15 5.94 3.71 -29.96
N VAL A 16 6.83 3.02 -30.66
CA VAL A 16 8.22 2.80 -30.22
C VAL A 16 9.12 3.57 -31.19
N GLY A 17 9.63 4.71 -30.73
CA GLY A 17 10.63 5.49 -31.43
C GLY A 17 11.77 5.80 -30.45
N HIS A 18 12.78 4.94 -30.42
CA HIS A 18 14.09 5.25 -29.87
C HIS A 18 15.09 5.31 -31.02
N ASP A 19 15.65 6.48 -31.25
CA ASP A 19 16.82 6.70 -32.10
C ASP A 19 18.03 6.99 -31.19
N PRO A 20 19.11 6.19 -31.23
CA PRO A 20 20.22 6.36 -30.31
C PRO A 20 21.51 6.82 -31.01
N TYR A 21 21.60 7.99 -31.64
CA TYR A 21 22.90 8.59 -32.02
C TYR A 21 22.83 10.11 -32.19
N ALA A 22 23.42 10.89 -31.26
CA ALA A 22 24.08 12.17 -31.55
C ALA A 22 24.87 12.69 -30.33
N LEU A 23 26.10 12.20 -30.17
CA LEU A 23 27.17 12.92 -29.48
C LEU A 23 27.96 13.71 -30.53
N SER A 24 27.97 15.04 -30.47
CA SER A 24 29.17 15.82 -30.80
C SER A 24 29.08 17.28 -30.32
N ASN A 25 30.10 17.64 -29.54
CA ASN A 25 30.72 18.95 -29.28
C ASN A 25 30.11 20.22 -29.88
N ASN A 26 29.99 21.24 -29.03
CA ASN A 26 30.74 22.48 -29.26
C ASN A 26 31.01 23.26 -27.96
N HIS A 27 32.30 23.49 -27.72
CA HIS A 27 32.82 24.53 -26.84
C HIS A 27 32.44 25.91 -27.38
N LEU A 28 32.12 26.87 -26.49
CA LEU A 28 32.62 28.24 -26.57
C LEU A 28 32.46 28.95 -25.22
N CYS A 29 33.57 29.54 -24.79
CA CYS A 29 33.77 30.30 -23.56
C CYS A 29 33.06 31.66 -23.58
N CYS A 30 32.75 32.18 -22.38
CA CYS A 30 32.71 33.58 -21.91
C CYS A 30 31.64 33.66 -20.80
N GLY A 31 31.78 34.28 -19.63
CA GLY A 31 32.82 35.09 -18.99
C GLY A 31 32.27 35.48 -17.61
N TRP A 32 33.18 35.63 -16.64
CA TRP A 32 32.93 36.07 -15.26
C TRP A 32 32.34 37.49 -15.15
N ARG A 33 31.38 37.70 -14.23
CA ARG A 33 31.46 38.54 -12.98
C ARG A 33 30.06 38.89 -12.41
N PRO A 34 29.90 39.01 -11.06
CA PRO A 34 28.65 39.41 -10.40
C PRO A 34 28.64 40.90 -9.95
N PRO A 35 27.49 41.45 -9.53
CA PRO A 35 27.45 42.49 -8.50
C PRO A 35 26.68 41.96 -7.26
N ALA A 36 27.25 41.99 -6.06
CA ALA A 36 27.48 43.15 -5.17
C ALA A 36 26.20 43.64 -4.45
N SER A 37 26.41 43.85 -3.15
CA SER A 37 25.48 43.98 -2.02
C SER A 37 24.97 45.39 -1.73
N CYS A 38 24.00 45.43 -0.79
CA CYS A 38 23.64 46.48 0.17
C CYS A 38 22.69 47.62 -0.24
N ALA A 39 21.56 47.70 0.48
CA ALA A 39 21.19 48.91 1.24
C ALA A 39 20.31 48.56 2.44
N VAL A 40 20.72 49.06 3.61
CA VAL A 40 20.01 49.09 4.89
C VAL A 40 19.35 50.46 5.00
N SER A 41 18.12 50.54 5.50
CA SER A 41 17.61 51.78 6.12
C SER A 41 16.68 51.47 7.30
N ARG A 42 17.18 51.80 8.50
CA ARG A 42 16.39 51.99 9.72
C ARG A 42 15.72 53.37 9.65
N VAL A 43 14.46 53.47 10.09
CA VAL A 43 13.90 54.71 10.65
C VAL A 43 13.06 54.36 11.88
N SER A 44 13.21 55.20 12.90
CA SER A 44 12.78 55.09 14.29
C SER A 44 11.48 55.83 14.60
N SER A 45 10.80 55.34 15.63
CA SER A 45 10.15 56.05 16.76
C SER A 45 8.95 57.00 16.56
N SER A 46 7.91 56.65 17.33
CA SER A 46 7.06 57.50 18.22
C SER A 46 6.09 58.53 17.62
N ASN A 47 4.79 58.39 17.92
CA ASN A 47 4.10 59.21 18.94
C ASN A 47 2.61 58.87 19.08
N ILE A 48 2.18 58.79 20.34
CA ILE A 48 0.79 58.78 20.84
C ILE A 48 0.36 60.25 21.03
N PRO A 49 -0.95 60.56 20.99
CA PRO A 49 -1.49 61.28 22.14
C PRO A 49 -2.86 60.77 22.62
N SER A 50 -2.94 60.69 23.94
CA SER A 50 -4.12 60.50 24.79
C SER A 50 -4.98 61.76 24.87
N ASN A 51 -6.30 61.60 25.00
CA ASN A 51 -7.13 62.53 25.77
C ASN A 51 -8.28 61.82 26.49
N VAL A 52 -8.51 62.28 27.72
CA VAL A 52 -9.29 61.71 28.83
C VAL A 52 -10.56 62.52 29.02
N VAL A 53 -11.74 61.90 29.22
CA VAL A 53 -12.81 62.39 30.11
C VAL A 53 -13.60 61.20 30.71
N ARG A 54 -14.03 61.36 31.98
CA ARG A 54 -14.45 60.41 33.01
C ARG A 54 -15.96 60.04 33.08
N HIS A 55 -16.21 58.89 33.74
CA HIS A 55 -17.39 58.40 34.49
C HIS A 55 -18.66 58.07 33.67
N VAL A 56 -19.32 56.92 33.83
CA VAL A 56 -20.01 56.39 35.03
C VAL A 56 -20.11 54.85 35.01
N VAL A 57 -20.08 54.24 36.21
CA VAL A 57 -20.22 52.80 36.51
C VAL A 57 -21.66 52.32 36.31
N ARG A 58 -21.86 51.15 35.68
CA ARG A 58 -22.81 50.09 36.11
C ARG A 58 -22.68 48.80 35.27
N ASP A 59 -22.44 47.73 36.01
CA ASP A 59 -22.97 46.36 35.89
C ASP A 59 -22.71 45.49 34.65
N SER A 60 -21.67 44.65 34.83
CA SER A 60 -21.62 43.19 34.67
C SER A 60 -21.61 42.51 33.28
N PRO A 61 -20.91 41.35 33.16
CA PRO A 61 -20.20 40.99 31.93
C PRO A 61 -20.68 39.69 31.28
N HIS A 62 -20.66 39.65 29.94
CA HIS A 62 -20.57 38.40 29.18
C HIS A 62 -19.66 38.61 27.96
N LEU A 63 -18.40 38.20 28.10
CA LEU A 63 -17.50 37.86 27.00
C LEU A 63 -16.30 37.10 27.60
N ILE A 64 -16.38 35.76 27.55
CA ILE A 64 -15.27 34.88 27.87
C ILE A 64 -14.64 34.44 26.55
N ALA A 65 -13.35 34.71 26.44
CA ALA A 65 -12.45 34.18 25.43
C ALA A 65 -12.39 32.64 25.51
N LEU A 66 -12.62 31.97 24.38
CA LEU A 66 -12.42 30.54 24.25
C LEU A 66 -10.92 30.28 24.06
N ASN A 67 -10.23 29.97 25.16
CA ASN A 67 -8.94 29.31 25.14
C ASN A 67 -9.13 27.80 25.20
N SER A 68 -8.30 27.13 24.41
CA SER A 68 -8.18 25.69 24.20
C SER A 68 -7.68 24.95 25.45
N GLU A 69 -8.60 24.50 26.29
CA GLU A 69 -8.35 23.43 27.26
C GLU A 69 -9.57 22.50 27.29
N ARG A 70 -9.57 21.43 26.47
CA ARG A 70 -10.49 20.29 26.62
C ARG A 70 -9.92 19.05 25.94
N LEU A 71 -9.16 18.28 26.72
CA LEU A 71 -9.19 16.80 26.82
C LEU A 71 -8.02 16.33 27.69
N ARG A 72 -8.05 16.71 28.97
CA ARG A 72 -7.32 16.03 30.04
C ARG A 72 -8.29 15.80 31.19
N SER A 73 -9.09 14.72 31.11
CA SER A 73 -9.63 14.04 32.30
C SER A 73 -10.56 12.88 31.89
N SER A 74 -10.01 11.67 31.76
CA SER A 74 -10.64 10.43 32.24
C SER A 74 -9.73 9.22 32.01
N LEU A 75 -8.53 9.23 32.61
CA LEU A 75 -7.79 7.99 32.85
C LEU A 75 -8.31 7.40 34.17
N LYS A 76 -9.33 6.55 34.08
CA LYS A 76 -9.52 5.52 35.10
C LYS A 76 -8.60 4.38 34.70
N ALA A 77 -7.48 4.27 35.41
CA ALA A 77 -6.64 3.08 35.37
C ALA A 77 -7.49 1.88 35.80
N SER A 78 -7.87 1.02 34.85
CA SER A 78 -8.32 -0.33 35.15
C SER A 78 -7.08 -1.14 35.52
N VAL A 79 -6.96 -1.48 36.80
CA VAL A 79 -5.96 -2.44 37.28
C VAL A 79 -6.36 -3.81 36.74
N LEU A 80 -5.69 -4.25 35.67
CA LEU A 80 -5.62 -5.65 35.28
C LEU A 80 -4.20 -6.11 35.61
N ASP A 81 -4.15 -7.01 36.59
CA ASP A 81 -3.08 -7.92 36.97
C ASP A 81 -1.63 -7.60 36.53
N GLY A 82 -0.84 -7.09 37.48
CA GLY A 82 0.47 -7.66 37.78
C GLY A 82 1.55 -7.76 36.68
N SER A 83 1.79 -6.72 35.88
CA SER A 83 3.14 -6.31 35.45
C SER A 83 3.09 -5.06 34.57
N ILE A 84 3.39 -3.89 35.15
CA ILE A 84 3.78 -2.73 34.33
C ILE A 84 5.19 -3.04 33.85
N VAL A 85 5.31 -3.70 32.70
CA VAL A 85 6.56 -3.75 31.96
C VAL A 85 6.87 -2.32 31.59
N ALA A 86 8.01 -1.79 32.01
CA ALA A 86 8.47 -0.49 31.54
C ALA A 86 8.54 -0.56 30.00
N GLU A 87 7.61 0.08 29.31
CA GLU A 87 7.60 0.05 27.85
C GLU A 87 8.81 0.82 27.35
N ASP A 88 9.77 0.09 26.76
CA ASP A 88 10.92 0.68 26.10
C ASP A 88 10.42 1.64 25.02
N LYS A 89 10.74 2.90 25.23
CA LYS A 89 10.45 4.00 24.32
C LYS A 89 11.23 3.79 23.02
N ILE A 90 10.54 3.53 21.91
CA ILE A 90 11.20 3.25 20.61
C ILE A 90 10.98 4.36 19.58
N THR A 91 12.02 4.62 18.79
CA THR A 91 11.94 5.39 17.55
C THR A 91 11.83 4.43 16.37
N VAL A 92 10.84 4.61 15.51
CA VAL A 92 10.61 3.75 14.35
C VAL A 92 10.93 4.51 13.06
N LEU A 93 11.66 3.88 12.15
CA LEU A 93 11.88 4.37 10.79
C LEU A 93 11.06 3.55 9.79
N VAL A 94 10.12 4.19 9.11
CA VAL A 94 9.37 3.60 7.99
C VAL A 94 10.09 3.94 6.68
N ILE A 95 10.38 2.93 5.86
CA ILE A 95 10.95 3.11 4.52
C ILE A 95 9.82 3.11 3.50
N GLY A 96 9.77 4.15 2.66
CA GLY A 96 8.79 4.37 1.60
C GLY A 96 8.09 5.73 1.70
N GLY A 97 6.99 5.89 0.97
CA GLY A 97 6.30 7.18 0.82
C GLY A 97 4.97 7.12 0.08
N GLY A 98 4.39 5.93 -0.08
CA GLY A 98 3.06 5.72 -0.64
C GLY A 98 1.95 5.77 0.42
N GLY A 99 0.73 5.44 0.00
CA GLY A 99 -0.46 5.43 0.87
C GLY A 99 -0.35 4.39 1.98
N ARG A 100 0.23 3.22 1.67
CA ARG A 100 0.60 2.21 2.69
C ARG A 100 1.53 2.78 3.76
N GLU A 101 2.60 3.48 3.39
CA GLU A 101 3.52 4.02 4.38
C GLU A 101 2.89 5.12 5.21
N HIS A 102 2.00 5.93 4.63
CA HIS A 102 1.20 6.88 5.41
C HIS A 102 0.30 6.16 6.42
N ALA A 103 -0.41 5.10 6.01
CA ALA A 103 -1.23 4.30 6.90
C ALA A 103 -0.42 3.65 8.03
N LEU A 104 0.79 3.13 7.74
CA LEU A 104 1.70 2.60 8.74
C LEU A 104 2.15 3.69 9.72
N CYS A 105 2.55 4.87 9.23
CA CYS A 105 2.91 6.00 10.09
C CYS A 105 1.74 6.40 11.01
N TYR A 106 0.54 6.51 10.44
CA TYR A 106 -0.68 6.83 11.18
C TYR A 106 -0.99 5.82 12.29
N ALA A 107 -0.80 4.51 12.06
CA ALA A 107 -0.98 3.49 13.10
C ALA A 107 0.15 3.49 14.15
N LEU A 108 1.41 3.68 13.72
CA LEU A 108 2.58 3.73 14.60
C LEU A 108 2.54 4.95 15.54
N ASN A 109 1.98 6.07 15.09
CA ASN A 109 1.90 7.32 15.84
C ASN A 109 0.83 7.33 16.95
N ARG A 110 -0.02 6.29 17.05
CA ARG A 110 -1.07 6.19 18.09
C ARG A 110 -0.55 5.76 19.46
N LEU A 111 0.72 5.41 19.55
CA LEU A 111 1.33 4.75 20.70
C LEU A 111 1.97 5.75 21.67
N PRO A 112 1.61 5.76 22.97
CA PRO A 112 2.32 6.56 23.97
C PRO A 112 3.79 6.16 24.17
N SER A 113 4.15 4.90 23.88
CA SER A 113 5.53 4.38 23.95
C SER A 113 6.32 4.46 22.65
N CYS A 114 5.71 4.86 21.54
CA CYS A 114 6.46 5.30 20.36
C CYS A 114 6.92 6.74 20.60
N VAL A 115 8.23 6.97 20.67
CA VAL A 115 8.78 8.31 20.92
C VAL A 115 8.65 9.17 19.68
N SER A 116 8.89 8.57 18.52
CA SER A 116 8.93 9.25 17.25
C SER A 116 8.79 8.25 16.11
N VAL A 117 7.98 8.62 15.12
CA VAL A 117 7.92 7.94 13.83
C VAL A 117 8.66 8.80 12.82
N LEU A 118 9.64 8.20 12.15
CA LEU A 118 10.38 8.78 11.03
C LEU A 118 9.93 8.07 9.75
N CYS A 119 9.87 8.78 8.62
CA CYS A 119 9.52 8.17 7.34
C CYS A 119 10.49 8.64 6.24
N ALA A 120 11.07 7.74 5.47
CA ALA A 120 12.06 8.07 4.45
C ALA A 120 11.72 7.44 3.08
N PRO A 121 11.60 8.24 2.00
CA PRO A 121 11.57 9.71 2.02
C PRO A 121 10.28 10.29 2.62
N GLY A 122 9.22 9.47 2.74
CA GLY A 122 7.87 9.93 3.07
C GLY A 122 7.21 10.71 1.93
N ASN A 123 6.14 11.43 2.24
CA ASN A 123 5.48 12.35 1.33
C ASN A 123 4.91 13.55 2.10
N VAL A 124 4.46 14.57 1.38
CA VAL A 124 3.92 15.81 1.98
C VAL A 124 2.77 15.54 2.95
N GLY A 125 1.87 14.61 2.61
CA GLY A 125 0.72 14.30 3.45
C GLY A 125 1.12 13.69 4.78
N ILE A 126 2.11 12.79 4.80
CA ILE A 126 2.64 12.19 6.04
C ILE A 126 3.19 13.28 6.97
N ALA A 127 3.90 14.26 6.40
CA ALA A 127 4.46 15.37 7.15
C ALA A 127 3.37 16.33 7.67
N GLN A 128 2.40 16.69 6.81
CA GLN A 128 1.34 17.64 7.15
C GLN A 128 0.32 17.09 8.14
N SER A 129 0.02 15.78 8.07
CA SER A 129 -0.87 15.13 9.03
C SER A 129 -0.25 14.97 10.42
N GLY A 130 1.07 15.14 10.54
CA GLY A 130 1.81 14.89 11.77
C GLY A 130 1.97 13.41 12.11
N ASP A 131 1.71 12.51 11.15
CA ASP A 131 1.81 11.06 11.35
C ASP A 131 3.26 10.56 11.42
N ALA A 132 4.21 11.27 10.79
CA ALA A 132 5.64 11.05 10.97
C ALA A 132 6.48 12.28 10.60
N THR A 133 7.72 12.31 11.06
CA THR A 133 8.74 13.23 10.54
C THR A 133 9.37 12.65 9.27
N CYS A 134 9.12 13.29 8.13
CA CYS A 134 9.71 12.87 6.86
C CYS A 134 11.21 13.23 6.77
N VAL A 135 12.00 12.32 6.22
CA VAL A 135 13.45 12.43 6.06
C VAL A 135 13.76 12.30 4.57
N SER A 136 13.53 13.37 3.81
CA SER A 136 13.64 13.40 2.35
C SER A 136 15.04 13.10 1.83
N ASP A 137 16.07 13.45 2.61
CA ASP A 137 17.46 13.44 2.16
C ASP A 137 18.17 12.09 2.44
N LEU A 138 17.46 11.13 3.06
CA LEU A 138 18.00 9.80 3.29
C LEU A 138 17.88 8.97 2.01
N ASP A 139 19.04 8.59 1.46
CA ASP A 139 19.10 7.63 0.36
C ASP A 139 18.75 6.22 0.85
N ILE A 140 17.48 5.84 0.65
CA ILE A 140 16.97 4.51 1.03
C ILE A 140 17.47 3.37 0.12
N SER A 141 18.16 3.68 -0.98
CA SER A 141 18.78 2.68 -1.84
C SER A 141 20.17 2.26 -1.35
N SER A 142 20.74 2.99 -0.39
CA SER A 142 22.03 2.69 0.22
C SER A 142 21.85 2.14 1.64
N SER A 143 22.09 0.84 1.82
CA SER A 143 22.08 0.21 3.16
C SER A 143 22.99 0.94 4.15
N ASP A 144 24.20 1.33 3.73
CA ASP A 144 25.15 2.06 4.57
C ASP A 144 24.61 3.42 5.05
N ALA A 145 23.91 4.15 4.18
CA ALA A 145 23.28 5.40 4.54
C ALA A 145 22.16 5.19 5.58
N VAL A 146 21.30 4.18 5.38
CA VAL A 146 20.20 3.85 6.29
C VAL A 146 20.73 3.37 7.64
N ILE A 147 21.74 2.48 7.67
CA ILE A 147 22.39 1.99 8.90
C ILE A 147 23.01 3.16 9.67
N SER A 148 23.78 4.01 8.97
CA SER A 148 24.41 5.19 9.57
C SER A 148 23.37 6.15 10.17
N PHE A 149 22.26 6.35 9.47
CA PHE A 149 21.14 7.15 9.98
C PHE A 149 20.51 6.53 11.22
N CYS A 150 20.24 5.23 11.21
CA CYS A 150 19.65 4.51 12.33
C CYS A 150 20.50 4.63 13.60
N HIS A 151 21.82 4.46 13.50
CA HIS A 151 22.73 4.66 14.63
C HIS A 151 22.76 6.11 15.13
N LYS A 152 22.82 7.10 14.22
CA LYS A 152 22.85 8.52 14.59
C LYS A 152 21.56 8.99 15.28
N ARG A 153 20.41 8.43 14.92
CA ARG A 153 19.09 8.82 15.43
C ARG A 153 18.53 7.87 16.48
N ALA A 154 19.32 6.87 16.89
CA ALA A 154 18.90 5.82 17.83
C ALA A 154 17.58 5.17 17.42
N VAL A 155 17.45 4.81 16.13
CA VAL A 155 16.29 4.08 15.62
C VAL A 155 16.28 2.68 16.24
N GLY A 156 15.18 2.34 16.89
CA GLY A 156 14.98 1.05 17.57
C GLY A 156 14.37 -0.02 16.68
N MET A 157 13.71 0.37 15.58
CA MET A 157 13.16 -0.54 14.59
C MET A 157 13.01 0.12 13.23
N VAL A 158 13.30 -0.61 12.16
CA VAL A 158 13.00 -0.23 10.77
C VAL A 158 11.82 -1.05 10.26
N VAL A 159 10.85 -0.41 9.61
CA VAL A 159 9.71 -1.05 8.93
C VAL A 159 9.85 -0.77 7.44
N VAL A 160 10.04 -1.82 6.63
CA VAL A 160 10.23 -1.66 5.18
C VAL A 160 8.88 -1.83 4.47
N GLY A 161 8.39 -0.75 3.86
CA GLY A 161 7.12 -0.74 3.13
C GLY A 161 7.20 -1.30 1.71
N PRO A 162 8.02 -0.72 0.81
CA PRO A 162 8.11 -1.14 -0.59
C PRO A 162 8.98 -2.38 -0.79
N ASP A 163 8.76 -3.05 -1.92
CA ASP A 163 9.46 -4.24 -2.38
C ASP A 163 10.91 -3.98 -2.81
N ALA A 164 11.17 -2.86 -3.51
CA ALA A 164 12.49 -2.59 -4.07
C ALA A 164 13.65 -2.61 -3.04
N PRO A 165 13.53 -2.01 -1.84
CA PRO A 165 14.57 -2.11 -0.82
C PRO A 165 14.74 -3.53 -0.24
N LEU A 166 13.68 -4.34 -0.20
CA LEU A 166 13.75 -5.73 0.25
C LEU A 166 14.56 -6.59 -0.73
N VAL A 167 14.31 -6.41 -2.03
CA VAL A 167 15.08 -7.07 -3.10
C VAL A 167 16.55 -6.61 -3.09
N ALA A 168 16.81 -5.35 -2.74
CA ALA A 168 18.15 -4.78 -2.62
C ALA A 168 18.88 -5.16 -1.31
N CYS A 169 18.40 -6.17 -0.56
CA CYS A 169 19.02 -6.68 0.66
C CYS A 169 19.05 -5.72 1.86
N LEU A 170 18.27 -4.63 1.86
CA LEU A 170 18.27 -3.66 2.97
C LEU A 170 17.97 -4.34 4.32
N ALA A 171 17.00 -5.26 4.34
CA ALA A 171 16.65 -5.98 5.56
C ALA A 171 17.79 -6.88 6.06
N ASN A 172 18.48 -7.58 5.16
CA ASN A 172 19.63 -8.41 5.51
C ASN A 172 20.73 -7.57 6.18
N ASP A 173 21.05 -6.42 5.59
CA ASP A 173 22.14 -5.55 6.05
C ASP A 173 21.81 -4.91 7.41
N LEU A 174 20.58 -4.45 7.60
CA LEU A 174 20.13 -3.89 8.88
C LEU A 174 20.16 -4.93 10.02
N VAL A 175 19.67 -6.14 9.77
CA VAL A 175 19.71 -7.24 10.75
C VAL A 175 21.17 -7.60 11.08
N LYS A 176 22.05 -7.67 10.08
CA LYS A 176 23.49 -7.89 10.28
C LYS A 176 24.15 -6.78 11.09
N ALA A 177 23.68 -5.54 10.97
CA ALA A 177 24.11 -4.40 11.78
C ALA A 177 23.47 -4.35 13.19
N GLY A 178 22.64 -5.33 13.56
CA GLY A 178 21.99 -5.39 14.87
C GLY A 178 20.80 -4.45 15.03
N ILE A 179 20.21 -3.98 13.92
CA ILE A 179 19.03 -3.11 13.92
C ILE A 179 17.77 -3.98 13.71
N PRO A 180 16.82 -4.01 14.66
CA PRO A 180 15.55 -4.71 14.48
C PRO A 180 14.85 -4.24 13.22
N THR A 181 14.51 -5.18 12.34
CA THR A 181 13.97 -4.87 11.02
C THR A 181 12.75 -5.71 10.72
N PHE A 182 11.63 -5.05 10.47
CA PHE A 182 10.39 -5.65 10.03
C PHE A 182 10.30 -5.56 8.51
N GLY A 183 10.61 -6.69 7.88
CA GLY A 183 10.62 -6.87 6.42
C GLY A 183 11.42 -8.13 6.07
N PRO A 184 11.01 -8.85 5.02
CA PRO A 184 11.67 -10.09 4.64
C PRO A 184 13.10 -9.84 4.18
N SER A 185 13.96 -10.85 4.34
CA SER A 185 15.25 -10.88 3.67
C SER A 185 15.07 -10.98 2.15
N SER A 186 16.08 -10.63 1.35
CA SER A 186 16.02 -10.79 -0.10
C SER A 186 15.74 -12.23 -0.54
N GLU A 187 16.26 -13.22 0.19
CA GLU A 187 16.04 -14.64 -0.08
C GLU A 187 14.61 -15.10 0.21
N THR A 188 13.94 -14.46 1.17
CA THR A 188 12.56 -14.75 1.55
C THR A 188 11.56 -13.93 0.74
N ALA A 189 11.98 -12.75 0.23
CA ALA A 189 11.23 -11.96 -0.73
C ALA A 189 11.03 -12.68 -2.08
N ALA A 190 11.78 -13.75 -2.34
CA ALA A 190 11.57 -14.64 -3.48
C ALA A 190 10.15 -15.25 -3.54
N LEU A 191 9.40 -15.30 -2.42
CA LEU A 191 7.99 -15.70 -2.43
C LEU A 191 7.10 -14.79 -3.29
N GLU A 192 7.41 -13.49 -3.39
CA GLU A 192 6.76 -12.53 -4.31
C GLU A 192 7.54 -12.44 -5.62
N GLY A 193 8.88 -12.45 -5.54
CA GLY A 193 9.77 -12.22 -6.67
C GLY A 193 9.85 -13.36 -7.70
N SER A 194 9.56 -14.61 -7.32
CA SER A 194 9.49 -15.75 -8.25
C SER A 194 8.27 -16.61 -7.94
N LYS A 195 7.34 -16.62 -8.89
CA LYS A 195 6.12 -17.42 -8.80
C LYS A 195 6.47 -18.91 -8.94
N ASP A 196 7.52 -19.27 -9.68
CA ASP A 196 8.00 -20.65 -9.79
C ASP A 196 8.54 -21.15 -8.44
N PHE A 197 9.33 -20.33 -7.75
CA PHE A 197 9.78 -20.63 -6.39
C PHE A 197 8.60 -20.86 -5.44
N MET A 198 7.63 -19.94 -5.44
CA MET A 198 6.43 -20.05 -4.60
C MET A 198 5.66 -21.34 -4.91
N LYS A 199 5.43 -21.66 -6.19
CA LYS A 199 4.68 -22.85 -6.59
C LYS A 199 5.40 -24.16 -6.25
N LYS A 200 6.72 -24.23 -6.41
CA LYS A 200 7.53 -25.38 -5.98
C LYS A 200 7.49 -25.59 -4.46
N LEU A 201 7.48 -24.51 -3.69
CA LEU A 201 7.27 -24.58 -2.26
C LEU A 201 5.88 -25.15 -1.95
N CYS A 202 4.85 -24.69 -2.68
CA CYS A 202 3.49 -25.19 -2.51
C CYS A 202 3.38 -26.69 -2.77
N ASP A 203 3.96 -27.19 -3.87
CA ASP A 203 3.97 -28.63 -4.17
C ASP A 203 4.71 -29.43 -3.09
N LYS A 204 5.89 -28.96 -2.66
CA LYS A 204 6.73 -29.66 -1.68
C LYS A 204 6.06 -29.78 -0.31
N TYR A 205 5.32 -28.76 0.09
CA TYR A 205 4.70 -28.66 1.42
C TYR A 205 3.17 -28.87 1.39
N ASN A 206 2.62 -29.34 0.27
CA ASN A 206 1.20 -29.61 0.06
C ASN A 206 0.28 -28.41 0.37
N ILE A 207 0.72 -27.20 0.00
CA ILE A 207 -0.08 -25.97 0.13
C ILE A 207 -1.06 -25.89 -1.06
N PRO A 208 -2.37 -25.70 -0.82
CA PRO A 208 -3.35 -25.68 -1.89
C PRO A 208 -3.16 -24.45 -2.78
N THR A 209 -2.91 -24.69 -4.07
CA THR A 209 -2.77 -23.66 -5.11
C THR A 209 -3.32 -24.19 -6.44
N ALA A 210 -3.47 -23.31 -7.43
CA ALA A 210 -3.82 -23.71 -8.80
C ALA A 210 -2.75 -24.65 -9.37
N LYS A 211 -3.19 -25.75 -10.02
CA LYS A 211 -2.31 -26.57 -10.86
C LYS A 211 -1.59 -25.70 -11.88
N TYR A 212 -0.31 -25.96 -12.09
CA TYR A 212 0.52 -25.10 -12.93
C TYR A 212 1.60 -25.91 -13.67
N ARG A 213 2.18 -25.27 -14.69
CA ARG A 213 3.44 -25.69 -15.30
C ARG A 213 4.21 -24.47 -15.79
N THR A 214 5.53 -24.55 -15.76
CA THR A 214 6.43 -23.46 -16.17
C THR A 214 7.09 -23.73 -17.52
N PHE A 215 7.30 -22.67 -18.30
CA PHE A 215 7.82 -22.76 -19.66
C PHE A 215 8.76 -21.59 -19.96
N MET A 216 9.83 -21.89 -20.70
CA MET A 216 10.72 -20.88 -21.31
C MET A 216 10.62 -20.89 -22.84
N ASP A 217 10.12 -21.98 -23.43
CA ASP A 217 9.89 -22.10 -24.87
C ASP A 217 8.41 -21.77 -25.19
N PRO A 218 8.14 -20.74 -26.03
CA PRO A 218 6.77 -20.37 -26.40
C PRO A 218 6.03 -21.47 -27.18
N VAL A 219 6.72 -22.33 -27.93
CA VAL A 219 6.10 -23.44 -28.67
C VAL A 219 5.59 -24.50 -27.69
N GLU A 220 6.39 -24.86 -26.70
CA GLU A 220 5.98 -25.81 -25.65
C GLU A 220 4.84 -25.23 -24.80
N ALA A 221 4.93 -23.95 -24.44
CA ALA A 221 3.89 -23.24 -23.70
C ALA A 221 2.55 -23.25 -24.45
N LYS A 222 2.55 -22.92 -25.75
CA LYS A 222 1.35 -22.94 -26.58
C LYS A 222 0.79 -24.34 -26.77
N GLN A 223 1.65 -25.35 -26.88
CA GLN A 223 1.19 -26.74 -26.96
C GLN A 223 0.49 -27.16 -25.67
N TYR A 224 1.06 -26.82 -24.51
CA TYR A 224 0.41 -27.10 -23.24
C TYR A 224 -0.96 -26.42 -23.11
N VAL A 225 -1.09 -25.15 -23.53
CA VAL A 225 -2.39 -24.45 -23.58
C VAL A 225 -3.39 -25.16 -24.48
N LYS A 226 -2.97 -25.66 -25.66
CA LYS A 226 -3.86 -26.45 -26.55
C LYS A 226 -4.37 -27.71 -25.86
N ASP A 227 -3.51 -28.38 -25.10
CA ASP A 227 -3.86 -29.63 -24.41
C ASP A 227 -4.79 -29.39 -23.21
N GLN A 228 -4.64 -28.26 -22.50
CA GLN A 228 -5.49 -27.91 -21.34
C GLN A 228 -6.81 -27.24 -21.74
N GLY A 229 -6.82 -26.39 -22.77
CA GLY A 229 -7.96 -25.55 -23.14
C GLY A 229 -8.02 -24.22 -22.37
N ALA A 230 -9.08 -23.45 -22.62
CA ALA A 230 -9.39 -22.19 -21.94
C ALA A 230 -10.73 -22.31 -21.18
N PRO A 231 -10.97 -21.53 -20.10
CA PRO A 231 -10.13 -20.46 -19.57
C PRO A 231 -8.85 -20.94 -18.88
N ILE A 232 -7.77 -20.17 -19.02
CA ILE A 232 -6.44 -20.48 -18.46
C ILE A 232 -5.70 -19.19 -18.06
N VAL A 233 -4.79 -19.27 -17.10
CA VAL A 233 -4.07 -18.08 -16.60
C VAL A 233 -2.60 -18.16 -17.00
N ILE A 234 -2.09 -17.08 -17.60
CA ILE A 234 -0.69 -16.95 -18.00
C ILE A 234 -0.06 -15.84 -17.16
N LYS A 235 1.01 -16.19 -16.44
CA LYS A 235 1.73 -15.25 -15.56
C LYS A 235 3.21 -15.19 -15.95
N ALA A 236 3.78 -13.99 -15.92
CA ALA A 236 5.22 -13.78 -16.01
C ALA A 236 5.89 -14.17 -14.67
N ASP A 237 7.03 -14.86 -14.72
CA ASP A 237 7.83 -15.18 -13.52
C ASP A 237 8.73 -13.99 -13.16
N GLY A 238 8.35 -13.26 -12.10
CA GLY A 238 9.03 -12.02 -11.71
C GLY A 238 8.09 -10.92 -11.22
N LEU A 239 8.71 -9.81 -10.80
CA LEU A 239 8.01 -8.57 -10.44
C LEU A 239 7.59 -7.83 -11.71
N ALA A 240 6.33 -8.02 -12.10
CA ALA A 240 5.73 -7.34 -13.25
C ALA A 240 4.75 -6.22 -12.84
N ALA A 241 4.88 -5.68 -11.62
CA ALA A 241 4.04 -4.61 -11.06
C ALA A 241 2.53 -4.85 -11.21
N GLY A 242 2.07 -6.10 -11.02
CA GLY A 242 0.67 -6.50 -11.18
C GLY A 242 0.15 -6.58 -12.62
N LYS A 243 1.00 -6.31 -13.63
CA LYS A 243 0.65 -6.29 -15.05
C LYS A 243 0.98 -7.60 -15.78
N GLY A 244 1.82 -8.43 -15.20
CA GLY A 244 2.25 -9.71 -15.78
C GLY A 244 1.29 -10.88 -15.56
N VAL A 245 -0.02 -10.64 -15.45
CA VAL A 245 -1.03 -11.69 -15.27
C VAL A 245 -2.15 -11.49 -16.29
N VAL A 246 -2.39 -12.51 -17.11
CA VAL A 246 -3.45 -12.55 -18.11
C VAL A 246 -4.36 -13.74 -17.82
N VAL A 247 -5.65 -13.47 -17.64
CA VAL A 247 -6.71 -14.50 -17.59
C VAL A 247 -7.26 -14.61 -19.00
N ALA A 248 -6.84 -15.64 -19.73
CA ALA A 248 -7.24 -15.86 -21.11
C ALA A 248 -8.52 -16.70 -21.15
N MET A 249 -9.57 -16.14 -21.75
CA MET A 249 -10.87 -16.78 -21.93
C MET A 249 -10.94 -17.57 -23.24
N SER A 250 -9.95 -17.40 -24.12
CA SER A 250 -9.80 -18.13 -25.38
C SER A 250 -8.35 -18.57 -25.61
N LEU A 251 -8.16 -19.52 -26.53
CA LEU A 251 -6.82 -19.97 -26.93
C LEU A 251 -6.01 -18.84 -27.59
N ASP A 252 -6.66 -17.99 -28.37
CA ASP A 252 -5.99 -16.88 -29.06
C ASP A 252 -5.45 -15.86 -28.05
N GLU A 253 -6.27 -15.47 -27.06
CA GLU A 253 -5.82 -14.61 -25.95
C GLU A 253 -4.64 -15.22 -25.19
N ALA A 254 -4.67 -16.54 -24.97
CA ALA A 254 -3.59 -17.25 -24.28
C ALA A 254 -2.29 -17.25 -25.09
N PHE A 255 -2.37 -17.44 -26.42
CA PHE A 255 -1.20 -17.41 -27.30
C PHE A 255 -0.61 -16.01 -27.41
N GLU A 256 -1.45 -14.97 -27.51
CA GLU A 256 -1.01 -13.58 -27.50
C GLU A 256 -0.29 -13.24 -26.18
N ALA A 257 -0.82 -13.69 -25.04
CA ALA A 257 -0.16 -13.51 -23.75
C ALA A 257 1.23 -14.18 -23.69
N ILE A 258 1.35 -15.41 -24.21
CA ILE A 258 2.61 -16.13 -24.27
C ILE A 258 3.63 -15.40 -25.16
N ASP A 259 3.22 -14.93 -26.34
CA ASP A 259 4.10 -14.21 -27.26
C ASP A 259 4.58 -12.89 -26.66
N CYS A 260 3.65 -12.12 -26.06
CA CYS A 260 3.98 -10.87 -25.39
C CYS A 260 5.02 -11.07 -24.26
N MET A 261 4.91 -12.16 -23.51
CA MET A 261 5.83 -12.45 -22.40
C MET A 261 7.17 -13.03 -22.86
N LEU A 262 7.17 -14.13 -23.63
CA LEU A 262 8.37 -14.91 -23.97
C LEU A 262 9.09 -14.45 -25.25
N VAL A 263 8.37 -13.84 -26.20
CA VAL A 263 8.93 -13.48 -27.52
C VAL A 263 9.24 -11.99 -27.60
N GLU A 264 8.27 -11.16 -27.25
CA GLU A 264 8.42 -9.70 -27.30
C GLU A 264 9.23 -9.16 -26.12
N GLY A 265 9.37 -9.93 -25.05
CA GLY A 265 10.13 -9.55 -23.86
C GLY A 265 9.54 -8.35 -23.14
N SER A 266 8.21 -8.16 -23.21
CA SER A 266 7.50 -6.97 -22.70
C SER A 266 7.70 -6.69 -21.20
N PHE A 267 8.23 -7.67 -20.45
CA PHE A 267 8.53 -7.56 -19.02
C PHE A 267 10.03 -7.69 -18.70
N GLY A 268 10.92 -7.55 -19.69
CA GLY A 268 12.37 -7.69 -19.50
C GLY A 268 12.74 -9.08 -18.97
N SER A 269 13.63 -9.15 -17.98
CA SER A 269 14.04 -10.43 -17.38
C SER A 269 12.89 -11.17 -16.66
N ALA A 270 11.83 -10.46 -16.24
CA ALA A 270 10.65 -11.11 -15.66
C ALA A 270 9.80 -11.86 -16.72
N GLY A 271 10.06 -11.65 -18.01
CA GLY A 271 9.38 -12.33 -19.12
C GLY A 271 10.12 -13.56 -19.66
N SER A 272 11.30 -13.94 -19.14
CA SER A 272 12.06 -15.07 -19.69
C SER A 272 11.48 -16.45 -19.36
N GLN A 273 10.50 -16.49 -18.46
CA GLN A 273 9.77 -17.67 -18.07
C GLN A 273 8.31 -17.28 -17.79
N VAL A 274 7.38 -18.15 -18.19
CA VAL A 274 5.97 -18.03 -17.88
C VAL A 274 5.49 -19.21 -17.05
N ILE A 275 4.48 -18.94 -16.23
CA ILE A 275 3.74 -19.93 -15.45
C ILE A 275 2.32 -19.95 -16.00
N ILE A 276 1.91 -21.14 -16.42
CA ILE A 276 0.55 -21.37 -16.94
C ILE A 276 -0.20 -22.13 -15.87
N GLU A 277 -1.29 -21.56 -15.37
CA GLU A 277 -2.09 -22.08 -14.27
C GLU A 277 -3.52 -22.41 -14.73
N GLU A 278 -4.13 -23.41 -14.09
CA GLU A 278 -5.56 -23.64 -14.21
C GLU A 278 -6.35 -22.39 -13.77
N TYR A 279 -7.45 -22.12 -14.46
CA TYR A 279 -8.36 -21.06 -14.05
C TYR A 279 -9.16 -21.48 -12.82
N LEU A 280 -9.09 -20.68 -11.76
CA LEU A 280 -9.88 -20.88 -10.54
C LEU A 280 -11.12 -19.99 -10.58
N GLU A 281 -12.31 -20.60 -10.50
CA GLU A 281 -13.58 -19.87 -10.42
C GLU A 281 -13.98 -19.70 -8.94
N GLY A 282 -14.16 -18.46 -8.50
CA GLY A 282 -14.44 -18.15 -7.09
C GLY A 282 -14.55 -16.66 -6.81
N GLU A 283 -14.49 -16.33 -5.53
CA GLU A 283 -14.37 -14.94 -5.06
C GLU A 283 -12.95 -14.70 -4.54
N GLU A 284 -12.32 -13.63 -5.01
CA GLU A 284 -10.98 -13.23 -4.55
C GLU A 284 -11.05 -12.61 -3.14
N ALA A 285 -10.06 -12.96 -2.32
CA ALA A 285 -9.86 -12.37 -1.01
C ALA A 285 -8.37 -12.21 -0.70
N SER A 286 -8.05 -11.20 0.11
CA SER A 286 -6.72 -10.94 0.61
C SER A 286 -6.65 -11.36 2.07
N PHE A 287 -5.69 -12.23 2.43
CA PHE A 287 -5.46 -12.66 3.80
C PHE A 287 -4.04 -12.30 4.25
N PHE A 288 -3.92 -11.73 5.45
CA PHE A 288 -2.65 -11.23 5.95
C PHE A 288 -2.26 -11.96 7.24
N ALA A 289 -0.98 -12.28 7.38
CA ALA A 289 -0.41 -12.80 8.61
C ALA A 289 0.93 -12.12 8.91
N LEU A 290 1.17 -11.80 10.18
CA LEU A 290 2.50 -11.44 10.67
C LEU A 290 3.29 -12.70 10.94
N VAL A 291 4.56 -12.68 10.58
CA VAL A 291 5.45 -13.82 10.71
C VAL A 291 6.77 -13.37 11.33
N ASP A 292 7.31 -14.16 12.25
CA ASP A 292 8.53 -13.86 13.02
C ASP A 292 9.70 -14.82 12.73
N GLY A 293 9.57 -15.60 11.66
CA GLY A 293 10.49 -16.65 11.25
C GLY A 293 9.98 -18.06 11.51
N GLU A 294 9.21 -18.27 12.57
CA GLU A 294 8.70 -19.61 12.95
C GLU A 294 7.19 -19.62 13.26
N ASN A 295 6.69 -18.53 13.85
CA ASN A 295 5.29 -18.35 14.22
C ASN A 295 4.59 -17.44 13.22
N ALA A 296 3.28 -17.63 13.11
CA ALA A 296 2.40 -16.77 12.32
C ALA A 296 1.22 -16.31 13.18
N LEU A 297 0.99 -14.99 13.22
CA LEU A 297 -0.17 -14.37 13.86
C LEU A 297 -1.11 -13.86 12.76
N PRO A 298 -2.37 -14.33 12.68
CA PRO A 298 -3.30 -13.83 11.68
C PRO A 298 -3.59 -12.35 11.93
N LEU A 299 -3.60 -11.56 10.86
CA LEU A 299 -4.15 -10.21 10.86
C LEU A 299 -5.65 -10.31 10.49
N GLU A 300 -6.11 -9.40 9.64
CA GLU A 300 -7.47 -9.36 9.13
C GLU A 300 -7.50 -9.58 7.62
N SER A 301 -8.65 -9.98 7.10
CA SER A 301 -8.88 -10.07 5.67
C SER A 301 -9.17 -8.68 5.07
N ALA A 302 -8.89 -8.54 3.79
CA ALA A 302 -9.36 -7.41 3.00
C ALA A 302 -9.82 -7.92 1.63
N GLN A 303 -10.63 -7.12 0.94
CA GLN A 303 -10.97 -7.38 -0.45
C GLN A 303 -10.50 -6.20 -1.29
N ASP A 304 -9.62 -6.47 -2.25
CA ASP A 304 -9.04 -5.45 -3.14
C ASP A 304 -9.79 -5.40 -4.48
N HIS A 305 -9.85 -4.21 -5.05
CA HIS A 305 -10.46 -3.93 -6.34
C HIS A 305 -9.36 -3.55 -7.35
N LYS A 306 -8.74 -4.56 -7.98
CA LYS A 306 -7.57 -4.38 -8.86
C LYS A 306 -7.86 -3.67 -10.18
N ARG A 307 -9.03 -3.89 -10.78
CA ARG A 307 -9.39 -3.35 -12.10
C ARG A 307 -9.65 -1.84 -12.02
N VAL A 308 -9.23 -1.12 -13.05
CA VAL A 308 -9.27 0.36 -13.06
C VAL A 308 -10.69 0.93 -13.10
N GLY A 309 -11.63 0.25 -13.77
CA GLY A 309 -12.99 0.74 -13.99
C GLY A 309 -14.06 0.01 -13.20
N ASP A 310 -15.20 0.68 -13.04
CA ASP A 310 -16.41 0.14 -12.42
C ASP A 310 -16.88 -1.14 -13.12
N GLY A 311 -17.41 -2.09 -12.34
CA GLY A 311 -17.79 -3.41 -12.85
C GLY A 311 -16.60 -4.32 -13.18
N ASP A 312 -15.44 -4.02 -12.59
CA ASP A 312 -14.18 -4.76 -12.78
C ASP A 312 -13.70 -4.80 -14.25
N VAL A 313 -13.81 -3.67 -14.94
CA VAL A 313 -13.39 -3.51 -16.35
C VAL A 313 -12.03 -2.83 -16.49
N GLY A 314 -11.42 -2.96 -17.68
CA GLY A 314 -10.15 -2.31 -18.02
C GLY A 314 -8.92 -3.04 -17.45
N PRO A 315 -7.71 -2.47 -17.58
CA PRO A 315 -6.48 -3.10 -17.12
C PRO A 315 -6.43 -3.29 -15.60
N ASN A 316 -5.61 -4.27 -15.17
CA ASN A 316 -5.21 -4.41 -13.77
C ASN A 316 -4.36 -3.21 -13.32
N THR A 317 -4.50 -2.87 -12.05
CA THR A 317 -3.77 -1.79 -11.37
C THR A 317 -3.13 -2.34 -10.10
N GLY A 318 -2.44 -1.49 -9.34
CA GLY A 318 -2.01 -1.83 -7.98
C GLY A 318 -3.15 -1.94 -6.96
N GLY A 319 -4.40 -1.63 -7.32
CA GLY A 319 -5.58 -1.57 -6.44
C GLY A 319 -6.23 -0.18 -6.46
N MET A 320 -7.53 -0.13 -6.78
CA MET A 320 -8.35 1.10 -6.84
C MET A 320 -9.21 1.32 -5.59
N GLY A 321 -9.18 0.39 -4.65
CA GLY A 321 -9.89 0.48 -3.40
C GLY A 321 -9.90 -0.86 -2.70
N ALA A 322 -10.20 -0.85 -1.40
CA ALA A 322 -10.33 -2.07 -0.63
C ALA A 322 -11.33 -1.90 0.52
N ASP A 323 -11.84 -3.01 1.04
CA ASP A 323 -12.61 -3.05 2.29
C ASP A 323 -12.07 -4.12 3.24
N SER A 324 -12.31 -3.94 4.53
CA SER A 324 -11.93 -4.87 5.59
C SER A 324 -12.94 -4.83 6.73
N PRO A 325 -13.32 -5.98 7.32
CA PRO A 325 -12.96 -7.33 6.90
C PRO A 325 -13.67 -7.72 5.60
N ALA A 326 -13.05 -8.63 4.82
CA ALA A 326 -13.72 -9.21 3.66
C ALA A 326 -14.77 -10.24 4.12
N PRO A 327 -16.08 -10.03 3.87
CA PRO A 327 -17.14 -10.88 4.42
C PRO A 327 -17.07 -12.35 3.98
N ILE A 328 -16.50 -12.61 2.80
CA ILE A 328 -16.27 -13.96 2.28
C ILE A 328 -15.30 -14.78 3.15
N VAL A 329 -14.42 -14.12 3.91
CA VAL A 329 -13.45 -14.80 4.78
C VAL A 329 -14.03 -14.92 6.19
N THR A 330 -14.81 -15.97 6.40
CA THR A 330 -15.35 -16.33 7.72
C THR A 330 -14.24 -16.74 8.70
N GLU A 331 -14.53 -16.78 10.00
CA GLU A 331 -13.57 -17.29 11.00
C GLU A 331 -13.13 -18.74 10.73
N GLU A 332 -14.02 -19.56 10.18
CA GLU A 332 -13.67 -20.92 9.76
C GLU A 332 -12.70 -20.93 8.58
N LEU A 333 -12.93 -20.07 7.58
CA LEU A 333 -12.00 -19.90 6.46
C LEU A 333 -10.67 -19.31 6.91
N LYS A 334 -10.67 -18.35 7.83
CA LYS A 334 -9.46 -17.79 8.45
C LYS A 334 -8.63 -18.89 9.11
N ARG A 335 -9.26 -19.78 9.89
CA ARG A 335 -8.59 -20.95 10.49
C ARG A 335 -8.04 -21.88 9.41
N MET A 336 -8.82 -22.19 8.38
CA MET A 336 -8.41 -23.06 7.28
C MET A 336 -7.22 -22.49 6.50
N VAL A 337 -7.24 -21.20 6.16
CA VAL A 337 -6.13 -20.49 5.51
C VAL A 337 -4.87 -20.55 6.37
N MET A 338 -4.99 -20.32 7.69
CA MET A 338 -3.86 -20.45 8.59
C MET A 338 -3.26 -21.85 8.59
N GLU A 339 -4.09 -22.89 8.74
CA GLU A 339 -3.64 -24.28 8.88
C GLU A 339 -3.11 -24.89 7.57
N SER A 340 -3.72 -24.55 6.43
CA SER A 340 -3.41 -25.18 5.14
C SER A 340 -2.48 -24.37 4.25
N ILE A 341 -2.39 -23.04 4.43
CA ILE A 341 -1.63 -22.15 3.55
C ILE A 341 -0.51 -21.44 4.32
N ILE A 342 -0.86 -20.63 5.33
CA ILE A 342 0.12 -19.77 5.99
C ILE A 342 1.12 -20.57 6.83
N ILE A 343 0.66 -21.38 7.78
CA ILE A 343 1.54 -22.14 8.68
C ILE A 343 2.43 -23.12 7.90
N PRO A 344 1.93 -23.89 6.90
CA PRO A 344 2.79 -24.73 6.08
C PRO A 344 3.83 -23.94 5.28
N THR A 345 3.47 -22.75 4.77
CA THR A 345 4.42 -21.86 4.08
C THR A 345 5.53 -21.42 5.02
N VAL A 346 5.19 -20.91 6.21
CA VAL A 346 6.17 -20.44 7.21
C VAL A 346 7.10 -21.57 7.64
N LYS A 347 6.54 -22.74 7.96
CA LYS A 347 7.31 -23.93 8.33
C LYS A 347 8.19 -24.42 7.19
N GLY A 348 7.68 -24.41 5.96
CA GLY A 348 8.42 -24.80 4.77
C GLY A 348 9.61 -23.88 4.53
N MET A 349 9.40 -22.57 4.55
CA MET A 349 10.44 -21.57 4.45
C MET A 349 11.52 -21.73 5.54
N ALA A 350 11.12 -21.95 6.79
CA ALA A 350 12.05 -22.22 7.89
C ALA A 350 12.86 -23.51 7.68
N ALA A 351 12.21 -24.59 7.20
CA ALA A 351 12.87 -25.86 6.90
C ALA A 351 13.88 -25.76 5.74
N GLU A 352 13.65 -24.85 4.78
CA GLU A 352 14.59 -24.51 3.71
C GLU A 352 15.71 -23.54 4.17
N GLY A 353 15.78 -23.21 5.46
CA GLY A 353 16.78 -22.29 6.01
C GLY A 353 16.50 -20.82 5.69
N ARG A 354 15.27 -20.46 5.31
CA ARG A 354 14.86 -19.12 4.89
C ARG A 354 13.76 -18.59 5.81
N ARG A 355 14.11 -18.22 7.04
CA ARG A 355 13.14 -17.71 8.03
C ARG A 355 12.58 -16.36 7.57
N PHE A 356 11.27 -16.33 7.34
CA PHE A 356 10.56 -15.13 6.88
C PHE A 356 10.15 -14.26 8.06
N VAL A 357 10.52 -12.97 8.07
CA VAL A 357 10.03 -11.97 9.04
C VAL A 357 9.31 -10.88 8.28
N GLY A 358 8.06 -10.57 8.62
CA GLY A 358 7.29 -9.55 7.91
C GLY A 358 5.80 -9.84 7.85
N VAL A 359 5.14 -9.25 6.85
CA VAL A 359 3.75 -9.58 6.50
C VAL A 359 3.74 -10.54 5.34
N LEU A 360 3.13 -11.70 5.53
CA LEU A 360 2.77 -12.59 4.45
C LEU A 360 1.36 -12.23 3.99
N TYR A 361 1.26 -11.62 2.80
CA TYR A 361 0.00 -11.30 2.15
C TYR A 361 -0.33 -12.39 1.14
N ALA A 362 -1.31 -13.24 1.47
CA ALA A 362 -1.84 -14.28 0.60
C ALA A 362 -2.98 -13.72 -0.25
N GLY A 363 -2.80 -13.70 -1.57
CA GLY A 363 -3.92 -13.58 -2.50
C GLY A 363 -4.61 -14.92 -2.63
N LEU A 364 -5.90 -14.99 -2.31
CA LEU A 364 -6.68 -16.22 -2.26
C LEU A 364 -7.81 -16.20 -3.28
N MET A 365 -8.12 -17.38 -3.82
CA MET A 365 -9.39 -17.66 -4.45
C MET A 365 -10.21 -18.56 -3.53
N ILE A 366 -11.39 -18.12 -3.11
CA ILE A 366 -12.36 -18.98 -2.43
C ILE A 366 -13.18 -19.67 -3.52
N GLU A 367 -12.88 -20.93 -3.78
CA GLU A 367 -13.47 -21.66 -4.91
C GLU A 367 -14.99 -21.76 -4.79
N LYS A 368 -15.70 -21.38 -5.86
CA LYS A 368 -17.17 -21.38 -5.89
C LYS A 368 -17.80 -22.75 -5.65
N LYS A 369 -17.14 -23.83 -6.11
CA LYS A 369 -17.67 -25.21 -6.03
C LYS A 369 -17.46 -25.85 -4.67
N SER A 370 -16.29 -25.62 -4.06
CA SER A 370 -15.84 -26.32 -2.85
C SER A 370 -15.94 -25.44 -1.60
N GLY A 371 -15.95 -24.12 -1.76
CA GLY A 371 -15.77 -23.15 -0.68
C GLY A 371 -14.35 -23.13 -0.11
N LEU A 372 -13.41 -23.90 -0.67
CA LEU A 372 -12.06 -24.03 -0.12
C LEU A 372 -11.14 -22.91 -0.65
N PRO A 373 -10.23 -22.39 0.19
CA PRO A 373 -9.25 -21.41 -0.23
C PRO A 373 -8.13 -22.07 -1.04
N LYS A 374 -7.77 -21.45 -2.16
CA LYS A 374 -6.54 -21.74 -2.91
C LYS A 374 -5.66 -20.50 -2.98
N LEU A 375 -4.36 -20.68 -2.77
CA LEU A 375 -3.37 -19.62 -2.93
C LEU A 375 -3.21 -19.27 -4.41
N ILE A 376 -3.39 -17.99 -4.75
CA ILE A 376 -3.11 -17.43 -6.08
C ILE A 376 -1.64 -16.98 -6.15
N GLU A 377 -1.22 -16.19 -5.16
CA GLU A 377 0.12 -15.60 -5.06
C GLU A 377 0.41 -15.10 -3.65
N TYR A 378 1.70 -14.91 -3.36
CA TYR A 378 2.15 -14.18 -2.19
C TYR A 378 2.68 -12.80 -2.59
N ASN A 379 2.39 -11.83 -1.73
CA ASN A 379 3.21 -10.64 -1.57
C ASN A 379 3.85 -10.70 -0.17
N VAL A 380 5.03 -10.13 -0.01
CA VAL A 380 5.87 -10.29 1.19
C VAL A 380 5.94 -9.02 2.06
N ARG A 381 4.97 -8.14 1.86
CA ARG A 381 4.82 -6.85 2.53
C ARG A 381 3.34 -6.53 2.68
N PHE A 382 3.04 -5.47 3.43
CA PHE A 382 1.68 -4.93 3.45
C PHE A 382 1.23 -4.55 2.03
N GLY A 383 -0.04 -4.85 1.73
CA GLY A 383 -0.72 -4.43 0.50
C GLY A 383 -0.92 -2.92 0.45
N ASP A 384 -1.21 -2.39 -0.73
CA ASP A 384 -1.62 -1.00 -0.92
C ASP A 384 -2.69 -1.03 -2.02
N PRO A 385 -3.97 -0.77 -1.73
CA PRO A 385 -4.46 0.02 -0.59
C PRO A 385 -4.91 -0.76 0.67
N GLU A 386 -4.73 -2.09 0.74
CA GLU A 386 -5.25 -2.90 1.85
C GLU A 386 -4.69 -2.50 3.23
N CYS A 387 -3.43 -2.06 3.29
CA CYS A 387 -2.86 -1.56 4.54
C CYS A 387 -3.65 -0.39 5.12
N GLN A 388 -4.25 0.45 4.27
CA GLN A 388 -4.96 1.66 4.68
C GLN A 388 -6.22 1.32 5.49
N VAL A 389 -7.00 0.33 5.04
CA VAL A 389 -8.18 -0.16 5.78
C VAL A 389 -7.79 -0.98 7.01
N LEU A 390 -6.72 -1.77 6.94
CA LEU A 390 -6.22 -2.50 8.10
C LEU A 390 -5.80 -1.51 9.21
N MET A 391 -4.94 -0.55 8.90
CA MET A 391 -4.46 0.41 9.90
C MET A 391 -5.58 1.27 10.48
N MET A 392 -6.65 1.56 9.73
CA MET A 392 -7.85 2.23 10.26
C MET A 392 -8.61 1.40 11.29
N ARG A 393 -8.60 0.06 11.16
CA ARG A 393 -9.28 -0.87 12.09
C ARG A 393 -8.42 -1.33 13.26
N LEU A 394 -7.09 -1.18 13.16
CA LEU A 394 -6.17 -1.67 14.18
C LEU A 394 -6.35 -0.93 15.52
N GLU A 395 -6.63 -1.69 16.58
CA GLU A 395 -6.72 -1.17 17.96
C GLU A 395 -5.44 -1.41 18.75
N SER A 396 -4.76 -2.53 18.49
CA SER A 396 -3.48 -2.84 19.14
C SER A 396 -2.36 -1.89 18.72
N TYR A 397 -1.35 -1.84 19.56
CA TYR A 397 -0.17 -1.03 19.38
C TYR A 397 0.80 -1.66 18.37
N LEU A 398 0.75 -1.15 17.12
CA LEU A 398 1.50 -1.72 16.00
C LEU A 398 2.99 -1.88 16.28
N ALA A 399 3.65 -0.86 16.87
CA ALA A 399 5.10 -0.90 17.05
C ALA A 399 5.55 -2.04 17.98
N GLN A 400 4.77 -2.37 19.01
CA GLN A 400 5.05 -3.49 19.91
C GLN A 400 4.95 -4.82 19.16
N VAL A 401 3.87 -5.01 18.39
CA VAL A 401 3.64 -6.26 17.65
C VAL A 401 4.72 -6.47 16.58
N LEU A 402 5.08 -5.43 15.82
CA LEU A 402 6.15 -5.51 14.82
C LEU A 402 7.53 -5.76 15.45
N LEU A 403 7.82 -5.14 16.60
CA LEU A 403 9.07 -5.37 17.33
C LEU A 403 9.14 -6.80 17.87
N SER A 404 8.04 -7.35 18.38
CA SER A 404 7.96 -8.76 18.78
C SER A 404 8.20 -9.68 17.58
N ALA A 405 7.70 -9.35 16.39
CA ALA A 405 8.02 -10.10 15.17
C ALA A 405 9.51 -10.05 14.82
N CYS A 406 10.16 -8.88 14.93
CA CYS A 406 11.60 -8.75 14.71
C CYS A 406 12.44 -9.60 15.69
N LYS A 407 11.89 -9.89 16.87
CA LYS A 407 12.56 -10.64 17.95
C LYS A 407 12.23 -12.14 17.96
N GLY A 408 11.36 -12.64 17.09
CA GLY A 408 10.92 -14.04 17.15
C GLY A 408 9.94 -14.32 18.30
N GLU A 409 9.17 -13.32 18.72
CA GLU A 409 8.34 -13.37 19.93
C GLU A 409 6.84 -13.20 19.65
N LEU A 410 6.36 -13.47 18.41
CA LEU A 410 4.94 -13.30 18.09
C LEU A 410 4.02 -14.20 18.92
N GLY A 411 4.50 -15.36 19.37
CA GLY A 411 3.75 -16.25 20.26
C GLY A 411 3.39 -15.65 21.63
N LYS A 412 3.96 -14.48 21.99
CA LYS A 412 3.71 -13.78 23.27
C LYS A 412 2.76 -12.58 23.13
N VAL A 413 2.33 -12.24 21.93
CA VAL A 413 1.48 -11.07 21.66
C VAL A 413 0.19 -11.46 20.95
N SER A 414 -0.85 -10.66 21.14
CA SER A 414 -2.09 -10.75 20.40
C SER A 414 -2.36 -9.42 19.69
N ILE A 415 -3.23 -9.47 18.69
CA ILE A 415 -3.68 -8.29 17.94
C ILE A 415 -5.20 -8.20 18.02
N THR A 416 -5.69 -6.99 18.29
CA THR A 416 -7.09 -6.65 18.43
C THR A 416 -7.48 -5.67 17.34
N TRP A 417 -8.63 -5.95 16.75
CA TRP A 417 -9.19 -5.21 15.63
C TRP A 417 -10.57 -4.71 16.00
N SER A 418 -10.87 -3.49 15.55
CA SER A 418 -12.19 -2.92 15.63
C SER A 418 -13.20 -3.81 14.88
N PRO A 419 -14.40 -4.04 15.44
CA PRO A 419 -15.47 -4.77 14.76
C PRO A 419 -16.07 -3.96 13.60
N GLU A 420 -15.86 -2.64 13.58
CA GLU A 420 -16.25 -1.76 12.48
C GLU A 420 -15.53 -2.12 11.17
N ILE A 421 -16.23 -1.90 10.06
CA ILE A 421 -15.74 -2.05 8.70
C ILE A 421 -15.00 -0.78 8.28
N ALA A 422 -13.87 -0.93 7.59
CA ALA A 422 -13.19 0.16 6.93
C ALA A 422 -13.17 -0.06 5.43
N MET A 423 -13.33 1.02 4.66
CA MET A 423 -13.29 1.02 3.21
C MET A 423 -12.43 2.17 2.73
N VAL A 424 -11.60 1.92 1.72
CA VAL A 424 -10.76 2.92 1.05
C VAL A 424 -11.12 3.02 -0.42
N VAL A 425 -11.34 4.25 -0.89
CA VAL A 425 -11.45 4.60 -2.31
C VAL A 425 -10.14 5.25 -2.74
N VAL A 426 -9.48 4.69 -3.75
CA VAL A 426 -8.26 5.29 -4.30
C VAL A 426 -8.65 6.32 -5.37
N MET A 427 -8.19 7.55 -5.19
CA MET A 427 -8.19 8.56 -6.25
C MET A 427 -6.87 8.48 -7.03
N ALA A 428 -6.99 8.33 -8.34
CA ALA A 428 -5.89 8.16 -9.27
C ALA A 428 -5.85 9.30 -10.29
N SER A 429 -4.68 9.58 -10.84
CA SER A 429 -4.54 10.57 -11.91
C SER A 429 -5.14 10.04 -13.20
N GLU A 430 -5.92 10.86 -13.89
CA GLU A 430 -6.52 10.50 -15.17
C GLU A 430 -5.48 9.93 -16.15
N GLY A 431 -5.78 8.75 -16.69
CA GLY A 431 -4.87 7.97 -17.55
C GLY A 431 -4.12 6.83 -16.85
N TYR A 432 -4.07 6.78 -15.52
CA TYR A 432 -3.59 5.61 -14.78
C TYR A 432 -4.45 4.35 -15.11
N PRO A 433 -3.87 3.15 -15.30
CA PRO A 433 -2.47 2.73 -15.10
C PRO A 433 -1.52 2.95 -16.30
N GLY A 434 -1.98 3.66 -17.32
CA GLY A 434 -1.19 4.10 -18.47
C GLY A 434 -0.42 5.39 -18.19
N SER A 435 -0.28 6.24 -19.21
CA SER A 435 0.36 7.55 -19.06
C SER A 435 -0.62 8.55 -18.45
N TYR A 436 -0.14 9.35 -17.51
CA TYR A 436 -0.94 10.35 -16.79
C TYR A 436 -0.15 11.64 -16.62
N LYS A 437 -0.88 12.76 -16.47
CA LYS A 437 -0.29 14.08 -16.23
C LYS A 437 0.11 14.21 -14.75
N LYS A 438 1.30 14.76 -14.51
CA LYS A 438 1.78 15.14 -13.16
C LYS A 438 1.67 16.64 -12.95
N GLY A 439 1.70 17.07 -11.69
CA GLY A 439 1.64 18.47 -11.28
C GLY A 439 0.23 19.08 -11.33
N THR A 440 -0.83 18.26 -11.34
CA THR A 440 -2.21 18.77 -11.28
C THR A 440 -2.58 19.10 -9.85
N VAL A 441 -3.25 20.24 -9.65
CA VAL A 441 -3.52 20.81 -8.33
C VAL A 441 -4.69 20.10 -7.66
N ILE A 442 -4.53 19.77 -6.38
CA ILE A 442 -5.54 19.15 -5.53
C ILE A 442 -5.95 20.17 -4.48
N LYS A 443 -7.25 20.38 -4.31
CA LYS A 443 -7.80 21.34 -3.35
C LYS A 443 -8.83 20.69 -2.44
N ASN A 444 -9.21 21.43 -1.40
CA ASN A 444 -10.30 21.10 -0.50
C ASN A 444 -10.09 19.85 0.40
N MET A 445 -8.82 19.49 0.65
CA MET A 445 -8.46 18.33 1.48
C MET A 445 -9.01 18.41 2.91
N ASP A 446 -8.85 19.56 3.58
CA ASP A 446 -9.29 19.74 4.97
C ASP A 446 -10.81 19.56 5.10
N ASN A 447 -11.58 20.07 4.14
CA ASN A 447 -13.04 19.93 4.15
C ASN A 447 -13.46 18.48 3.86
N ALA A 448 -12.73 17.79 3.00
CA ALA A 448 -12.97 16.37 2.71
C ALA A 448 -12.74 15.49 3.94
N GLU A 449 -11.67 15.72 4.72
CA GLU A 449 -11.47 15.01 5.99
C GLU A 449 -12.52 15.37 7.05
N GLN A 450 -13.08 16.58 7.01
CA GLN A 450 -14.11 17.03 7.95
C GLN A 450 -15.52 16.49 7.66
N VAL A 451 -15.73 15.78 6.54
CA VAL A 451 -17.02 15.10 6.24
C VAL A 451 -17.44 14.19 7.39
N SER A 452 -16.49 13.52 8.06
CA SER A 452 -16.74 12.73 9.25
C SER A 452 -15.46 12.52 10.05
N PRO A 453 -15.50 12.49 11.40
CA PRO A 453 -14.33 12.16 12.22
C PRO A 453 -13.83 10.71 12.00
N ALA A 454 -14.59 9.88 11.29
CA ALA A 454 -14.21 8.52 10.91
C ALA A 454 -13.58 8.44 9.49
N VAL A 455 -13.34 9.58 8.84
CA VAL A 455 -12.62 9.69 7.57
C VAL A 455 -11.16 10.04 7.84
N LYS A 456 -10.27 9.42 7.07
CA LYS A 456 -8.84 9.75 6.99
C LYS A 456 -8.41 9.65 5.53
N ILE A 457 -7.69 10.65 5.03
CA ILE A 457 -7.15 10.62 3.68
C ILE A 457 -5.67 10.29 3.74
N PHE A 458 -5.30 9.11 3.23
CA PHE A 458 -3.90 8.72 3.12
C PHE A 458 -3.32 9.20 1.81
N HIS A 459 -2.22 9.94 1.90
CA HIS A 459 -1.49 10.44 0.73
C HIS A 459 -0.55 9.36 0.19
N ALA A 460 -0.56 9.20 -1.13
CA ALA A 460 0.40 8.42 -1.89
C ALA A 460 1.25 9.36 -2.78
N GLY A 461 0.95 9.46 -4.07
CA GLY A 461 1.68 10.30 -5.02
C GLY A 461 1.33 11.79 -4.94
N THR A 462 1.63 12.46 -3.82
CA THR A 462 1.43 13.93 -3.64
C THR A 462 2.73 14.67 -3.31
N ALA A 463 2.80 15.94 -3.72
CA ALA A 463 3.91 16.85 -3.41
C ALA A 463 3.40 18.29 -3.25
N LEU A 464 4.28 19.22 -2.88
CA LEU A 464 4.04 20.66 -3.00
C LEU A 464 4.73 21.19 -4.26
N ASP A 465 4.06 22.06 -5.00
CA ASP A 465 4.69 22.84 -6.06
C ASP A 465 5.45 24.06 -5.50
N GLY A 466 6.05 24.86 -6.39
CA GLY A 466 6.81 26.06 -6.00
C GLY A 466 5.98 27.17 -5.35
N ASP A 467 4.66 27.13 -5.52
CA ASP A 467 3.72 28.09 -4.93
C ASP A 467 3.11 27.56 -3.61
N GLY A 468 3.48 26.35 -3.20
CA GLY A 468 2.98 25.69 -2.00
C GLY A 468 1.62 25.01 -2.17
N ASN A 469 1.14 24.81 -3.41
CA ASN A 469 -0.09 24.05 -3.65
C ASN A 469 0.18 22.55 -3.56
N LEU A 470 -0.80 21.80 -3.05
CA LEU A 470 -0.78 20.34 -3.12
C LEU A 470 -1.00 19.89 -4.57
N VAL A 471 -0.11 19.04 -5.08
CA VAL A 471 -0.16 18.54 -6.45
C VAL A 471 -0.01 17.02 -6.53
N ALA A 472 -0.66 16.41 -7.53
CA ALA A 472 -0.53 15.00 -7.87
C ALA A 472 0.76 14.72 -8.65
N VAL A 473 1.58 13.76 -8.20
CA VAL A 473 2.88 13.39 -8.81
C VAL A 473 3.03 11.88 -9.09
N GLY A 474 2.05 11.07 -8.71
CA GLY A 474 2.01 9.62 -8.94
C GLY A 474 0.70 9.16 -9.56
N GLY A 475 0.64 7.89 -10.00
CA GLY A 475 -0.56 7.33 -10.63
C GLY A 475 -1.71 7.14 -9.64
N ARG A 476 -1.41 6.61 -8.45
CA ARG A 476 -2.31 6.61 -7.29
C ARG A 476 -1.91 7.74 -6.37
N VAL A 477 -2.87 8.57 -5.97
CA VAL A 477 -2.58 9.88 -5.37
C VAL A 477 -3.10 9.95 -3.94
N LEU A 478 -4.36 9.58 -3.72
CA LEU A 478 -5.00 9.59 -2.42
C LEU A 478 -5.73 8.28 -2.18
N GLY A 479 -5.80 7.85 -0.92
CA GLY A 479 -6.70 6.82 -0.44
C GLY A 479 -7.66 7.41 0.58
N VAL A 480 -8.88 7.70 0.14
CA VAL A 480 -9.95 8.26 0.97
C VAL A 480 -10.57 7.10 1.75
N THR A 481 -10.26 7.02 3.03
CA THR A 481 -10.62 5.87 3.87
C THR A 481 -11.64 6.29 4.92
N ALA A 482 -12.73 5.53 5.04
CA ALA A 482 -13.72 5.73 6.07
C ALA A 482 -13.94 4.43 6.86
N LYS A 483 -14.29 4.58 8.14
CA LYS A 483 -14.68 3.49 9.03
C LYS A 483 -16.13 3.66 9.50
N SER A 484 -16.91 2.59 9.56
CA SER A 484 -18.24 2.59 10.18
C SER A 484 -18.69 1.19 10.63
N LYS A 485 -19.82 1.12 11.32
CA LYS A 485 -20.43 -0.12 11.82
C LYS A 485 -20.87 -1.09 10.70
N ASP A 486 -21.20 -0.58 9.52
CA ASP A 486 -21.66 -1.33 8.35
C ASP A 486 -20.99 -0.81 7.07
N ILE A 487 -21.01 -1.62 6.00
CA ILE A 487 -20.34 -1.28 4.74
C ILE A 487 -21.09 -0.17 3.99
N GLU A 488 -22.42 -0.10 4.11
CA GLU A 488 -23.24 0.95 3.48
C GLU A 488 -22.82 2.36 3.96
N GLU A 489 -22.68 2.53 5.27
CA GLU A 489 -22.29 3.80 5.87
C GLU A 489 -20.81 4.11 5.67
N ALA A 490 -19.92 3.11 5.76
CA ALA A 490 -18.51 3.30 5.43
C ALA A 490 -18.33 3.74 3.97
N ARG A 491 -19.11 3.13 3.07
CA ARG A 491 -19.13 3.46 1.64
C ARG A 491 -19.61 4.89 1.40
N ALA A 492 -20.75 5.27 1.99
CA ALA A 492 -21.29 6.62 1.87
C ALA A 492 -20.28 7.67 2.34
N ARG A 493 -19.70 7.52 3.53
CA ARG A 493 -18.71 8.45 4.09
C ARG A 493 -17.47 8.60 3.21
N ALA A 494 -16.93 7.50 2.70
CA ALA A 494 -15.75 7.53 1.84
C ALA A 494 -16.03 8.25 0.51
N TYR A 495 -17.21 8.02 -0.10
CA TYR A 495 -17.59 8.71 -1.33
C TYR A 495 -17.92 10.18 -1.11
N ASP A 496 -18.64 10.53 -0.04
CA ASP A 496 -18.92 11.92 0.31
C ASP A 496 -17.61 12.71 0.52
N ALA A 497 -16.62 12.09 1.17
CA ALA A 497 -15.28 12.68 1.31
C ALA A 497 -14.52 12.75 -0.02
N ALA A 498 -14.59 11.72 -0.87
CA ALA A 498 -13.94 11.74 -2.18
C ALA A 498 -14.55 12.79 -3.12
N ASP A 499 -15.87 12.98 -3.09
CA ASP A 499 -16.60 14.00 -3.85
C ASP A 499 -16.35 15.42 -3.34
N ALA A 500 -15.99 15.57 -2.06
CA ALA A 500 -15.61 16.86 -1.49
C ALA A 500 -14.21 17.32 -1.97
N ILE A 501 -13.36 16.45 -2.49
CA ILE A 501 -12.02 16.81 -2.98
C ILE A 501 -12.15 17.49 -4.34
N ASP A 502 -11.59 18.69 -4.48
CA ASP A 502 -11.54 19.42 -5.76
C ASP A 502 -10.25 19.04 -6.50
N TRP A 503 -10.37 18.04 -7.36
CA TRP A 503 -9.29 17.59 -8.24
C TRP A 503 -9.85 17.12 -9.60
N PRO A 504 -10.02 18.03 -10.58
CA PRO A 504 -10.64 17.72 -11.86
C PRO A 504 -9.91 16.66 -12.70
N GLU A 505 -8.59 16.57 -12.58
CA GLU A 505 -7.75 15.56 -13.26
C GLU A 505 -7.60 14.25 -12.46
N GLY A 506 -8.38 14.09 -11.39
CA GLY A 506 -8.51 12.87 -10.62
C GLY A 506 -9.72 12.06 -11.02
N PHE A 507 -9.64 10.74 -10.87
CA PHE A 507 -10.79 9.85 -10.97
C PHE A 507 -10.71 8.75 -9.92
N PHE A 508 -11.85 8.13 -9.64
CA PHE A 508 -11.98 6.98 -8.76
C PHE A 508 -13.16 6.11 -9.20
N ARG A 509 -13.16 4.84 -8.77
CA ARG A 509 -14.28 3.92 -9.00
C ARG A 509 -15.44 4.22 -8.08
N ARG A 510 -16.68 4.07 -8.55
CA ARG A 510 -17.93 4.33 -7.78
C ARG A 510 -18.52 3.07 -7.15
N ASP A 511 -17.90 1.91 -7.35
CA ASP A 511 -18.42 0.60 -6.93
C ASP A 511 -17.56 -0.13 -5.87
N ILE A 512 -16.53 0.51 -5.29
CA ILE A 512 -15.75 -0.10 -4.20
C ILE A 512 -16.68 -0.58 -3.07
N GLY A 513 -16.43 -1.82 -2.58
CA GLY A 513 -17.24 -2.49 -1.55
C GLY A 513 -18.51 -3.18 -2.08
N TRP A 514 -18.75 -3.22 -3.40
CA TRP A 514 -19.99 -3.81 -3.96
C TRP A 514 -20.21 -5.29 -3.62
N ARG A 515 -19.13 -6.07 -3.46
CA ARG A 515 -19.19 -7.49 -3.08
C ARG A 515 -19.58 -7.64 -1.62
N ALA A 516 -18.94 -6.90 -0.73
CA ALA A 516 -19.29 -6.86 0.68
C ALA A 516 -20.77 -6.47 0.91
N LEU A 517 -21.28 -5.50 0.15
CA LEU A 517 -22.70 -5.12 0.17
C LEU A 517 -23.64 -6.27 -0.22
N LYS A 518 -23.27 -7.07 -1.23
CA LYS A 518 -24.08 -8.24 -1.62
C LYS A 518 -24.14 -9.27 -0.50
N HIS A 519 -23.02 -9.51 0.19
CA HIS A 519 -22.98 -10.42 1.35
C HIS A 519 -23.85 -9.92 2.50
N GLU A 520 -23.80 -8.63 2.83
CA GLU A 520 -24.66 -8.03 3.86
C GLU A 520 -26.16 -8.16 3.51
N GLN A 521 -26.52 -7.87 2.26
CA GLN A 521 -27.90 -8.03 1.79
C GLN A 521 -28.38 -9.48 1.85
N MET A 522 -27.51 -10.44 1.54
CA MET A 522 -27.80 -11.88 1.66
C MET A 522 -27.93 -12.33 3.12
N ALA A 523 -27.17 -11.75 4.05
CA ALA A 523 -27.23 -12.09 5.48
C ALA A 523 -28.49 -11.52 6.17
N ASN A 524 -29.04 -10.42 5.63
CA ASN A 524 -30.23 -9.75 6.15
C ASN A 524 -31.57 -10.31 5.59
N CYS A 525 -31.50 -11.22 4.61
CA CYS A 525 -32.65 -11.94 4.03
C CYS A 525 -32.81 -13.31 4.68
#